data_AF-A0A7C6DAP1-F1
#
_entry.id   AF-A0A7C6DAP1-F1
#
_cell.length_a   1.000
_cell.length_b   1.000
_cell.length_c   1.000
_cell.angle_alpha   90.00
_cell.angle_beta   90.00
_cell.angle_gamma   90.00
#
_symmetry.space_group_name_H-M   'P 1'
#
loop_
_entity.id
_entity.type
_entity.pdbx_description
1 polymer ?
#
loop_
_entity_poly.entity_id
_entity_poly.type
_entity_poly.pdbx_seq_one_letter_code
_entity_poly.pdbx_strand_id
1 'polypeptide(L)'
;GTDLLATLIHRYKRHISVPFILTFIDGAIIVLGALVFGLGNALYAIISVFIAAKVSDSILEGLKFAKMAYIISDEYARIAEEIMTSLDRGVTGINSTGMYSNKDRKMLFCVVSKKEIVKITEIAKKIDPDSFVIVNDVREVMGEGFIEYRQ
;
A
#
# COMPACT_ATOMS: atom_id res chain seq x y z
N GLY A 1 16.77 -14.08 16.80
CA GLY A 1 17.40 -14.85 17.89
C GLY A 1 16.44 -15.84 18.50
N THR A 2 15.31 -15.35 19.03
CA THR A 2 14.17 -16.14 19.53
C THR A 2 13.54 -17.03 18.45
N ASP A 3 13.46 -16.59 17.19
CA ASP A 3 13.02 -17.42 16.05
C ASP A 3 13.85 -18.69 15.84
N LEU A 4 15.17 -18.58 16.03
CA LEU A 4 16.11 -19.69 15.86
C LEU A 4 15.94 -20.71 17.00
N LEU A 5 15.70 -20.22 18.22
CA LEU A 5 15.35 -21.01 19.40
C LEU A 5 13.97 -21.70 19.26
N ALA A 6 12.95 -20.98 18.80
CA ALA A 6 11.60 -21.53 18.62
C ALA A 6 11.56 -22.64 17.56
N THR A 7 12.30 -22.45 16.46
CA THR A 7 12.45 -23.47 15.41
C THR A 7 13.18 -24.71 15.92
N LEU A 8 14.18 -24.54 16.79
CA LEU A 8 14.89 -25.64 17.45
C LEU A 8 13.98 -26.43 18.40
N ILE A 9 13.15 -25.74 19.19
CA ILE A 9 12.19 -26.37 20.12
C ILE A 9 11.09 -27.11 19.36
N HIS A 10 10.57 -26.53 18.28
CA HIS A 10 9.58 -27.17 17.41
C HIS A 10 10.10 -28.49 16.81
N ARG A 11 11.40 -28.56 16.49
CA ARG A 11 12.04 -29.81 16.01
C ARG A 11 11.95 -30.95 17.03
N TYR A 12 11.93 -30.65 18.33
CA TYR A 12 11.81 -31.63 19.42
C TYR A 12 10.35 -31.88 19.84
N LYS A 13 9.47 -30.89 19.70
CA LYS A 13 8.03 -30.95 20.04
C LYS A 13 7.16 -30.61 18.82
N ARG A 14 7.12 -31.54 17.86
CA ARG A 14 6.43 -31.41 16.55
C ARG A 14 4.92 -31.12 16.61
N HIS A 15 4.25 -31.43 17.72
CA HIS A 15 2.81 -31.22 17.90
C HIS A 15 2.41 -29.79 18.29
N ILE A 16 3.38 -28.93 18.62
CA ILE A 16 3.13 -27.55 19.03
C ILE A 16 3.51 -26.63 17.88
N SER A 17 2.64 -25.70 17.50
CA SER A 17 2.91 -24.77 16.40
C SER A 17 4.02 -23.78 16.77
N VAL A 18 4.89 -23.46 15.82
CA VAL A 18 5.97 -22.47 15.98
C VAL A 18 5.46 -21.12 16.53
N PRO A 19 4.31 -20.56 16.07
CA PRO A 19 3.77 -19.31 16.60
C PRO A 19 3.40 -19.38 18.09
N PHE A 20 2.94 -20.53 18.58
CA PHE A 20 2.60 -20.72 19.99
C PHE A 20 3.87 -20.73 20.86
N ILE A 21 4.94 -21.37 20.39
CA ILE A 21 6.25 -21.40 21.08
C ILE A 21 6.83 -19.98 21.16
N LEU A 22 6.75 -19.21 20.06
CA LEU A 22 7.22 -17.83 20.01
C LEU A 22 6.46 -16.94 20.99
N THR A 23 5.12 -17.03 21.00
CA THR A 23 4.29 -16.23 21.91
C THR A 23 4.62 -16.51 23.38
N PHE A 24 4.92 -17.76 23.73
CA PHE A 24 5.31 -18.12 25.09
C PHE A 24 6.70 -17.60 25.48
N ILE A 25 7.68 -17.71 24.57
CA ILE A 25 9.04 -17.20 24.80
C ILE A 25 9.03 -15.68 24.92
N ASP A 26 8.35 -14.99 24.01
CA ASP A 26 8.25 -13.52 24.03
C ASP A 26 7.48 -13.05 25.28
N GLY A 27 6.41 -13.74 25.66
CA GLY A 27 5.69 -13.49 26.90
C GLY A 27 6.55 -13.67 28.14
N ALA A 28 7.37 -14.72 28.20
CA ALA A 28 8.29 -14.95 29.32
C ALA A 28 9.36 -13.85 29.42
N ILE A 29 9.90 -13.40 28.28
CA ILE A 29 10.87 -12.29 28.22
C ILE A 29 10.23 -10.99 28.73
N ILE A 30 8.99 -10.71 28.35
CA ILE A 30 8.24 -9.52 28.81
C ILE A 30 8.01 -9.58 30.33
N VAL A 31 7.59 -10.73 30.87
CA VAL A 31 7.35 -10.92 32.31
C VAL A 31 8.65 -10.77 33.10
N LEU A 32 9.74 -11.40 32.66
CA LEU A 32 11.06 -11.26 33.28
C LEU A 32 11.57 -9.81 33.20
N GLY A 33 11.39 -9.15 32.06
CA GLY A 33 11.73 -7.74 31.90
C GLY A 33 10.92 -6.82 32.82
N ALA A 34 9.63 -7.07 32.99
CA ALA A 34 8.79 -6.31 33.91
C ALA A 34 9.21 -6.50 35.38
N LEU A 35 9.65 -7.71 35.76
CA LEU A 35 10.14 -8.01 37.11
C LEU A 35 11.53 -7.38 37.40
N VAL A 36 12.42 -7.34 36.41
CA VAL A 36 13.80 -6.83 36.59
C VAL A 36 13.87 -5.31 36.47
N PHE A 37 13.14 -4.72 35.51
CA PHE A 37 13.27 -3.30 35.18
C PHE A 37 12.09 -2.45 35.68
N GLY A 38 11.03 -3.08 36.22
CA GLY A 38 9.81 -2.42 36.63
C GLY A 38 8.86 -2.12 35.47
N LEU A 39 7.56 -2.02 35.77
CA LEU A 39 6.49 -1.83 34.78
C LEU A 39 6.71 -0.58 33.90
N GLY A 40 7.23 0.52 34.48
CA GLY A 40 7.50 1.75 33.74
C GLY A 40 8.51 1.55 32.61
N ASN A 41 9.68 0.98 32.92
CA ASN A 41 10.73 0.74 31.92
C ASN A 41 10.31 -0.30 30.88
N ALA A 42 9.56 -1.33 31.29
CA ALA A 42 9.00 -2.32 30.37
C ALA A 42 8.03 -1.69 29.36
N LEU A 43 7.15 -0.79 29.80
CA LEU A 43 6.27 -0.03 28.92
C LEU A 43 7.05 0.87 27.95
N TYR A 44 8.09 1.56 28.42
CA TYR A 44 8.96 2.35 27.54
C TYR A 44 9.67 1.49 26.47
N ALA A 45 10.13 0.29 26.84
CA ALA A 45 10.73 -0.64 25.89
C ALA A 45 9.71 -1.10 24.83
N ILE A 46 8.49 -1.45 25.23
CA ILE A 46 7.41 -1.85 24.31
C ILE A 46 7.07 -0.70 23.35
N ILE A 47 6.91 0.52 23.87
CA ILE A 47 6.64 1.71 23.06
C ILE A 47 7.78 1.97 22.08
N SER A 48 9.03 1.88 22.53
CA SER A 48 10.21 2.10 21.68
C SER A 48 10.29 1.10 20.54
N VAL A 49 10.05 -0.19 20.81
CA VAL A 49 10.03 -1.24 19.78
C VAL A 49 8.90 -1.02 18.79
N PHE A 50 7.71 -0.64 19.27
CA PHE A 50 6.57 -0.33 18.40
C PHE A 50 6.84 0.86 17.48
N ILE A 51 7.41 1.95 18.02
CA ILE A 51 7.78 3.12 17.22
C ILE A 51 8.86 2.75 16.21
N ALA A 52 9.91 2.03 16.62
CA ALA A 52 10.97 1.60 15.72
C ALA A 52 10.43 0.74 14.57
N ALA A 53 9.57 -0.24 14.87
CA ALA A 53 8.92 -1.07 13.84
C ALA A 53 8.10 -0.22 12.86
N LYS A 54 7.28 0.71 13.36
CA LYS A 54 6.48 1.62 12.51
C LYS A 54 7.34 2.52 11.64
N VAL A 55 8.45 3.03 12.16
CA VAL A 55 9.39 3.86 11.40
C VAL A 55 10.09 3.02 10.34
N SER A 56 10.56 1.82 10.69
CA SER A 56 11.17 0.89 9.73
C SER A 56 10.21 0.50 8.62
N ASP A 57 8.96 0.13 8.94
CA ASP A 57 7.93 -0.17 7.95
C ASP A 57 7.68 1.04 7.04
N SER A 58 7.63 2.25 7.60
CA SER A 58 7.42 3.48 6.81
C SER A 58 8.60 3.80 5.88
N ILE A 59 9.83 3.47 6.29
CA ILE A 59 11.04 3.62 5.47
C ILE A 59 11.07 2.54 4.38
N LEU A 60 10.76 1.29 4.73
CA LEU A 60 10.82 0.13 3.84
C LEU A 60 9.71 0.13 2.79
N GLU A 61 8.46 0.43 3.17
CA GLU A 61 7.36 0.60 2.22
C GLU A 61 7.53 1.86 1.37
N GLY A 62 8.43 2.76 1.77
CA GLY A 62 8.50 4.12 1.27
C GLY A 62 7.22 4.88 1.62
N LEU A 63 7.27 6.22 1.55
CA LEU A 63 6.02 6.97 1.43
C LEU A 63 5.32 6.43 0.19
N LYS A 64 4.17 5.74 0.31
CA LYS A 64 3.41 5.24 -0.85
C LYS A 64 3.17 6.39 -1.85
N PHE A 65 4.05 6.52 -2.84
CA PHE A 65 4.09 7.71 -3.68
C PHE A 65 3.07 7.59 -4.80
N ALA A 66 2.87 6.38 -5.31
CA ALA A 66 2.04 6.11 -6.47
C ALA A 66 0.64 5.63 -6.10
N LYS A 67 -0.31 6.05 -6.91
CA LYS A 67 -1.72 5.68 -6.89
C LYS A 67 -2.12 5.34 -8.32
N MET A 68 -3.02 4.39 -8.43
CA MET A 68 -3.60 3.97 -9.71
C MET A 68 -5.04 4.45 -9.76
N ALA A 69 -5.42 5.09 -10.85
CA ALA A 69 -6.80 5.50 -11.12
C ALA A 69 -7.35 4.77 -12.34
N TYR A 70 -8.50 4.14 -12.17
CA TYR A 70 -9.37 3.74 -13.27
C TYR A 70 -10.49 4.75 -13.40
N ILE A 71 -10.65 5.35 -14.58
CA ILE A 71 -11.70 6.33 -14.85
C ILE A 71 -12.64 5.75 -15.90
N ILE A 72 -13.91 5.66 -15.56
CA ILE A 72 -14.96 5.19 -16.46
C ILE A 72 -15.92 6.35 -16.68
N SER A 73 -16.08 6.72 -17.95
CA SER A 73 -16.87 7.86 -18.40
C SER A 73 -17.22 7.66 -19.87
N ASP A 74 -18.33 8.25 -20.30
CA ASP A 74 -18.67 8.29 -21.73
C ASP A 74 -17.86 9.40 -22.47
N GLU A 75 -17.34 10.39 -21.74
CA GLU A 75 -16.47 11.47 -22.22
C GLU A 75 -14.97 11.17 -22.02
N TYR A 76 -14.59 9.89 -22.02
CA TYR A 76 -13.22 9.43 -21.73
C TYR A 76 -12.14 10.11 -22.59
N ALA A 77 -12.45 10.47 -23.84
CA ALA A 77 -11.49 11.09 -24.75
C ALA A 77 -11.07 12.49 -24.26
N ARG A 78 -12.04 13.32 -23.85
CA ARG A 78 -11.78 14.66 -23.33
C ARG A 78 -11.07 14.62 -21.99
N ILE A 79 -11.44 13.67 -21.13
CA ILE A 79 -10.76 13.47 -19.85
C ILE A 79 -9.29 13.09 -20.07
N ALA A 80 -9.01 12.17 -20.99
CA ALA A 80 -7.64 11.78 -21.31
C ALA A 80 -6.81 12.96 -21.84
N GLU A 81 -7.39 13.75 -22.75
CA GLU A 81 -6.73 14.94 -23.30
C GLU A 81 -6.42 15.99 -22.23
N GLU A 82 -7.38 16.29 -21.35
CA GLU A 82 -7.17 17.24 -20.25
C GLU A 82 -6.11 16.73 -19.27
N ILE A 83 -6.08 15.44 -18.94
CA ILE A 83 -5.06 14.87 -18.06
C ILE A 83 -3.67 14.98 -18.70
N MET A 84 -3.53 14.62 -19.99
CA MET A 84 -2.25 14.69 -20.68
C MET A 84 -1.74 16.13 -20.82
N THR A 85 -2.63 17.10 -21.04
CA THR A 85 -2.24 18.51 -21.26
C THR A 85 -2.02 19.28 -19.95
N SER A 86 -2.89 19.10 -18.95
CA SER A 86 -2.84 19.87 -17.70
C SER A 86 -1.90 19.28 -16.64
N LEU A 87 -1.70 17.96 -16.66
CA LEU A 87 -0.88 17.25 -15.68
C LEU A 87 0.41 16.67 -16.25
N ASP A 88 0.60 16.68 -17.57
CA ASP A 88 1.74 16.05 -18.25
C ASP A 88 1.89 14.57 -17.84
N ARG A 89 0.76 13.85 -17.75
CA ARG A 89 0.70 12.44 -17.35
C ARG A 89 0.13 11.57 -18.44
N GLY A 90 0.83 10.46 -18.70
CA GLY A 90 0.36 9.42 -19.61
C GLY A 90 -0.90 8.74 -19.12
N VAL A 91 -1.83 8.49 -20.04
CA VAL A 91 -3.09 7.78 -19.79
C VAL A 91 -3.23 6.66 -20.82
N THR A 92 -3.53 5.45 -20.36
CA THR A 92 -3.79 4.29 -21.22
C THR A 92 -5.29 4.04 -21.32
N GLY A 93 -5.79 3.88 -22.55
CA GLY A 93 -7.17 3.44 -22.78
C GLY A 93 -7.28 1.92 -22.80
N ILE A 94 -8.15 1.36 -21.97
CA ILE A 94 -8.48 -0.07 -21.92
C ILE A 94 -9.87 -0.25 -22.54
N ASN A 95 -9.97 -1.07 -23.59
CA ASN A 95 -11.27 -1.41 -24.17
C ASN A 95 -12.12 -2.17 -23.15
N SER A 96 -13.35 -1.71 -22.94
CA SER A 96 -14.26 -2.21 -21.91
C SER A 96 -15.69 -2.20 -22.41
N THR A 97 -16.53 -3.10 -21.90
CA THR A 97 -17.95 -3.16 -22.25
C THR A 97 -18.77 -3.01 -20.98
N GLY A 98 -19.67 -2.04 -20.95
CA GLY A 98 -20.58 -1.86 -19.83
C GLY A 98 -21.67 -2.94 -19.87
N MET A 99 -21.63 -3.92 -18.97
CA MET A 99 -22.60 -5.03 -18.99
C MET A 99 -24.05 -4.62 -18.73
N TYR A 100 -24.30 -3.50 -18.05
CA TYR A 100 -25.65 -2.98 -17.86
C TYR A 100 -26.18 -2.28 -19.13
N SER A 101 -25.34 -1.48 -19.79
CA SER A 101 -25.72 -0.71 -20.97
C SER A 101 -25.49 -1.45 -22.29
N ASN A 102 -24.75 -2.56 -22.28
CA ASN A 102 -24.20 -3.26 -23.45
C ASN A 102 -23.48 -2.34 -24.44
N LYS A 103 -22.81 -1.30 -23.93
CA LYS A 103 -22.04 -0.36 -24.75
C LYS A 103 -20.54 -0.60 -24.59
N ASP A 104 -19.86 -0.66 -25.72
CA ASP A 104 -18.40 -0.61 -25.78
C ASP A 104 -17.92 0.81 -25.52
N ARG A 105 -16.93 0.94 -24.63
CA ARG A 105 -16.29 2.20 -24.26
C ARG A 105 -14.85 1.96 -23.81
N LYS A 106 -14.07 3.02 -23.68
CA LYS A 106 -12.73 2.92 -23.09
C LYS A 106 -12.77 3.33 -21.63
N MET A 107 -12.20 2.50 -20.77
CA MET A 107 -11.83 2.86 -19.42
C MET A 107 -10.42 3.44 -19.46
N LEU A 108 -10.20 4.58 -18.82
CA LEU A 108 -8.87 5.14 -18.69
C LEU A 108 -8.14 4.52 -17.51
N PHE A 109 -6.86 4.28 -17.69
CA PHE A 109 -5.92 3.79 -16.70
C PHE A 109 -4.76 4.77 -16.61
N CYS A 110 -4.44 5.22 -15.40
CA CYS A 110 -3.24 6.01 -15.17
C CYS A 110 -2.66 5.73 -13.79
N VAL A 111 -1.34 5.83 -13.69
CA VAL A 111 -0.60 5.81 -12.43
C VAL A 111 -0.04 7.19 -12.22
N VAL A 112 -0.25 7.75 -11.04
CA VAL A 112 0.16 9.11 -10.69
C VAL A 112 0.56 9.20 -9.22
N SER A 113 1.11 10.33 -8.80
CA SER A 113 1.37 10.58 -7.39
C SER A 113 0.08 10.77 -6.58
N LYS A 114 0.18 10.59 -5.25
CA LYS A 114 -0.93 10.85 -4.32
C LYS A 114 -1.55 12.25 -4.46
N LYS A 115 -0.75 13.27 -4.80
CA LYS A 115 -1.23 14.66 -4.96
C LYS A 115 -2.01 14.86 -6.26
N GLU A 116 -1.63 14.16 -7.32
CA GLU A 116 -2.25 14.28 -8.66
C GLU A 116 -3.60 13.56 -8.74
N ILE A 117 -3.85 12.54 -7.91
CA ILE A 117 -5.16 11.85 -7.85
C ILE A 117 -6.32 12.80 -7.60
N VAL A 118 -6.12 13.79 -6.72
CA VAL A 118 -7.17 14.77 -6.41
C VAL A 118 -7.53 15.55 -7.68
N LYS A 119 -6.53 16.04 -8.40
CA LYS A 119 -6.72 16.77 -9.67
C LYS A 119 -7.36 15.91 -10.74
N ILE A 120 -6.95 14.65 -10.89
CA ILE A 120 -7.57 13.72 -11.85
C ILE A 120 -9.06 13.52 -11.55
N THR A 121 -9.39 13.34 -10.27
CA THR A 121 -10.78 13.14 -9.85
C THR A 121 -11.62 14.39 -10.13
N GLU A 122 -11.05 15.58 -9.87
CA GLU A 122 -11.69 16.86 -10.19
C GLU A 122 -11.88 17.06 -11.69
N ILE A 123 -10.87 16.76 -12.51
CA ILE A 123 -10.95 16.83 -13.99
C ILE A 123 -12.06 15.91 -14.49
N ALA A 124 -12.07 14.64 -14.06
CA ALA A 124 -13.08 13.67 -14.46
C ALA A 124 -14.49 14.14 -14.10
N LYS A 125 -14.70 14.60 -12.86
CA LYS A 125 -16.01 15.08 -12.39
C LYS A 125 -16.44 16.41 -13.00
N LYS A 126 -15.50 17.27 -13.38
CA LYS A 126 -15.78 18.55 -14.06
C LYS A 126 -16.23 18.33 -15.49
N ILE A 127 -15.61 17.39 -16.20
CA ILE A 127 -15.93 17.07 -17.60
C ILE A 127 -17.20 16.21 -17.67
N ASP A 128 -17.28 15.19 -16.81
CA ASP A 128 -18.40 14.27 -16.73
C ASP A 128 -18.81 14.06 -15.26
N PRO A 129 -19.88 14.73 -14.79
CA PRO A 129 -20.39 14.56 -13.43
C PRO A 129 -20.78 13.12 -13.08
N ASP A 130 -21.17 12.32 -14.08
CA ASP A 130 -21.60 10.92 -13.94
C ASP A 130 -20.42 9.93 -14.03
N SER A 131 -19.21 10.41 -14.31
CA SER A 131 -18.00 9.58 -14.32
C SER A 131 -17.75 8.93 -12.96
N PHE A 132 -17.14 7.74 -12.94
CA PHE A 132 -16.67 7.13 -11.69
C PHE A 132 -15.19 6.82 -11.77
N VAL A 133 -14.51 7.10 -10.65
CA VAL A 133 -13.05 6.96 -10.52
C VAL A 133 -12.77 5.96 -9.40
N ILE A 134 -12.03 4.91 -9.71
CA ILE A 134 -11.57 3.91 -8.75
C ILE A 134 -10.10 4.19 -8.46
N VAL A 135 -9.76 4.43 -7.19
CA VAL A 135 -8.39 4.72 -6.76
C VAL A 135 -7.83 3.55 -5.96
N ASN A 136 -6.69 3.01 -6.39
CA ASN A 136 -5.98 1.93 -5.73
C ASN A 136 -4.58 2.36 -5.29
N ASP A 137 -4.12 1.79 -4.17
CA ASP A 137 -2.72 1.89 -3.73
C ASP A 137 -1.82 1.08 -4.65
N VAL A 138 -0.76 1.71 -5.16
CA VAL A 138 0.30 1.02 -5.90
C VAL A 138 1.47 0.82 -4.96
N ARG A 139 1.90 -0.44 -4.79
CA ARG A 139 3.03 -0.78 -3.92
C ARG A 139 4.35 -0.33 -4.54
N GLU A 140 4.52 -0.57 -5.83
CA GLU A 140 5.74 -0.26 -6.56
C GLU A 140 5.40 0.00 -8.03
N VAL A 141 6.06 0.99 -8.62
CA VAL A 141 5.98 1.30 -10.05
C VAL A 141 7.37 1.71 -10.52
N MET A 142 7.78 1.15 -11.65
CA MET A 142 9.09 1.35 -12.26
C MET A 142 8.93 2.05 -13.61
N GLY A 143 9.85 2.97 -13.91
CA GLY A 143 9.89 3.69 -15.19
C GLY A 143 9.86 5.21 -15.04
N GLU A 144 9.90 5.87 -16.20
CA GLU A 144 9.94 7.33 -16.34
C GLU A 144 8.84 8.02 -15.52
N GLY A 145 9.24 9.05 -14.77
CA GLY A 145 8.33 9.79 -13.87
C GLY A 145 8.02 9.10 -12.54
N PHE A 146 8.68 7.96 -12.24
CA PHE A 146 8.65 7.25 -10.96
C PHE A 146 10.06 6.77 -10.56
N ILE A 147 10.24 5.51 -10.15
CA ILE A 147 11.55 4.94 -9.79
C ILE A 147 12.22 4.46 -11.08
N GLU A 148 13.26 5.17 -11.50
CA GLU A 148 14.13 4.78 -12.62
C GLU A 148 15.23 3.82 -12.14
N TYR A 149 15.38 2.69 -12.82
CA TYR A 149 16.58 1.86 -12.67
C TYR A 149 17.72 2.55 -13.43
N ARG A 150 18.68 3.16 -12.71
CA ARG A 150 19.99 3.41 -13.30
C ARG A 150 20.70 2.06 -13.42
N GLN A 151 20.82 1.57 -14.65
CA GLN A 151 21.82 0.55 -14.99
C GLN A 151 23.22 1.17 -14.99
#